data_AF-A0A5K1HFK5-F1
#
_entry.id   AF-A0A5K1HFK5-F1
#
_cell.length_a   1.000
_cell.length_b   1.000
_cell.length_c   1.000
_cell.angle_alpha   90.00
_cell.angle_beta   90.00
_cell.angle_gamma   90.00
#
_symmetry.space_group_name_H-M   'P 1'
#
loop_
_entity.id
_entity.type
_entity.pdbx_description
1 polymer ?
#
loop_
_entity_poly.entity_id
_entity_poly.type
_entity_poly.pdbx_seq_one_letter_code
_entity_poly.pdbx_strand_id
1 'polypeptide(L)'
;GELSIQGLGGTRKAIDCARNAQLLKEKHGIINLEFYFGITGGVSEQSNDEQSGALEALEPPLGLECLEIGDYIGKMPVWHLNTEYTKLHSLKLERCHLWEKLISITSLKVLNVINCPALCEIDSTPAFEPLKVEECCSLEQFPHHMPALKWLDVALCGSLEQLPDHRPALKSLMVWACDGLKALVNMPALESLEVSYCDCIEHLHDMAALKSLMVRKCDRLKTLADMPALESLEVEFCDSLE
;
A
#
# COMPACT_ATOMS: atom_id res chain seq x y z
N GLY A 1 21.03 -4.96 -11.30
CA GLY A 1 20.45 -5.95 -12.22
C GLY A 1 19.04 -6.27 -11.78
N GLU A 2 18.19 -6.61 -12.72
CA GLU A 2 16.76 -6.91 -12.49
C GLU A 2 16.52 -8.40 -12.73
N LEU A 3 15.72 -9.01 -11.87
CA LEU A 3 15.31 -10.40 -12.00
C LEU A 3 13.81 -10.50 -11.73
N SER A 4 13.07 -11.07 -12.68
CA SER A 4 11.64 -11.34 -12.55
C SER A 4 11.40 -12.84 -12.67
N ILE A 5 10.78 -13.44 -11.66
CA ILE A 5 10.43 -14.87 -11.63
C ILE A 5 8.91 -15.01 -11.68
N GLN A 6 8.43 -15.57 -12.77
CA GLN A 6 7.00 -15.62 -13.12
C GLN A 6 6.48 -17.06 -13.06
N GLY A 7 5.18 -17.22 -12.81
CA GLY A 7 4.50 -18.52 -12.81
C GLY A 7 4.88 -19.43 -11.64
N LEU A 8 5.29 -18.87 -10.50
CA LEU A 8 5.71 -19.64 -9.32
C LEU A 8 4.58 -20.51 -8.74
N GLY A 9 3.32 -20.07 -8.85
CA GLY A 9 2.13 -20.84 -8.46
C GLY A 9 1.61 -21.78 -9.54
N GLY A 10 2.34 -21.93 -10.65
CA GLY A 10 1.95 -22.69 -11.82
C GLY A 10 1.96 -24.20 -11.62
N THR A 11 3.16 -24.77 -11.73
CA THR A 11 3.35 -26.23 -11.69
C THR A 11 4.10 -26.63 -10.44
N ARG A 12 3.91 -27.88 -10.00
CA ARG A 12 4.73 -28.47 -8.93
C ARG A 12 6.23 -28.36 -9.22
N LYS A 13 6.62 -28.48 -10.50
CA LYS A 13 8.00 -28.29 -10.95
C LYS A 13 8.51 -26.86 -10.68
N ALA A 14 7.68 -25.83 -10.86
CA ALA A 14 8.07 -24.46 -10.57
C ALA A 14 8.33 -24.26 -9.06
N ILE A 15 7.44 -24.78 -8.20
CA ILE A 15 7.62 -24.80 -6.75
C ILE A 15 8.90 -25.55 -6.35
N ASP A 16 9.13 -26.73 -6.92
CA ASP A 16 10.33 -27.52 -6.65
C ASP A 16 11.60 -26.79 -7.12
N CYS A 17 11.56 -26.10 -8.27
CA CYS A 17 12.66 -25.25 -8.73
C CYS A 17 12.93 -24.09 -7.77
N ALA A 18 11.88 -23.41 -7.30
CA ALA A 18 11.99 -22.33 -6.33
C ALA A 18 12.59 -22.80 -5.00
N ARG A 19 12.14 -23.96 -4.50
CA ARG A 19 12.67 -24.59 -3.28
C ARG A 19 14.14 -25.00 -3.39
N ASN A 20 14.57 -25.34 -4.60
CA ASN A 20 15.95 -25.70 -4.88
C ASN A 20 16.83 -24.50 -5.27
N ALA A 21 16.28 -23.28 -5.35
CA ALA A 21 17.00 -22.06 -5.72
C ALA A 21 17.84 -21.50 -4.55
N GLN A 22 18.62 -22.36 -3.89
CA GLN A 22 19.35 -22.09 -2.65
C GLN A 22 20.37 -20.95 -2.73
N LEU A 23 20.74 -20.53 -3.94
CA LEU A 23 21.78 -19.53 -4.17
C LEU A 23 21.22 -18.14 -4.51
N LEU A 24 19.89 -17.93 -4.49
CA LEU A 24 19.32 -16.63 -4.86
C LEU A 24 19.80 -15.51 -3.92
N LYS A 25 19.80 -15.78 -2.61
CA LYS A 25 20.36 -14.85 -1.61
C LYS A 25 21.85 -14.51 -1.79
N GLU A 26 22.60 -15.39 -2.43
CA GLU A 26 24.04 -15.22 -2.71
C GLU A 26 24.28 -14.48 -4.04
N LYS A 27 23.24 -14.21 -4.84
CA LYS A 27 23.38 -13.48 -6.11
C LYS A 27 23.62 -12.00 -5.85
N HIS A 28 24.89 -11.64 -5.81
CA HIS A 28 25.31 -10.24 -5.81
C HIS A 28 24.90 -9.55 -7.12
N GLY A 29 24.46 -8.29 -7.03
CA GLY A 29 24.14 -7.45 -8.19
C GLY A 29 22.67 -7.44 -8.62
N ILE A 30 21.81 -8.27 -8.02
CA ILE A 30 20.36 -8.13 -8.11
C ILE A 30 19.94 -6.98 -7.18
N ILE A 31 19.30 -5.97 -7.75
CA ILE A 31 18.80 -4.78 -7.03
C ILE A 31 17.27 -4.70 -7.08
N ASN A 32 16.67 -5.21 -8.16
CA ASN A 32 15.22 -5.30 -8.34
C ASN A 32 14.84 -6.77 -8.50
N LEU A 33 13.87 -7.23 -7.72
CA LEU A 33 13.41 -8.61 -7.71
C LEU A 33 11.89 -8.65 -7.71
N GLU A 34 11.33 -9.45 -8.61
CA GLU A 34 9.90 -9.66 -8.72
C GLU A 34 9.59 -11.15 -8.60
N PHE A 35 8.62 -11.48 -7.76
CA PHE A 35 8.05 -12.82 -7.63
C PHE A 35 6.57 -12.78 -7.99
N TYR A 36 6.20 -13.41 -9.10
CA TYR A 36 4.80 -13.53 -9.51
C TYR A 36 4.37 -15.00 -9.49
N PHE A 37 3.37 -15.27 -8.66
CA PHE A 37 2.79 -16.61 -8.51
C PHE A 37 1.64 -16.87 -9.49
N GLY A 38 1.11 -15.81 -10.10
CA GLY A 38 0.02 -15.87 -11.06
C GLY A 38 0.41 -16.61 -12.33
N ILE A 39 -0.59 -17.18 -12.98
CA ILE A 39 -0.47 -17.85 -14.28
C ILE A 39 -1.38 -17.11 -15.24
N THR A 40 -0.88 -16.75 -16.43
CA THR A 40 -1.72 -16.17 -17.47
C THR A 40 -2.82 -17.15 -17.88
N GLY A 41 -4.08 -16.81 -17.61
CA GLY A 41 -5.25 -17.55 -18.08
C GLY A 41 -5.66 -18.78 -17.24
N GLY A 42 -5.22 -18.89 -15.98
CA GLY A 42 -5.58 -20.02 -15.11
C GLY A 42 -5.60 -19.68 -13.62
N VAL A 43 -6.14 -20.59 -12.82
CA VAL A 43 -6.09 -20.54 -11.35
C VAL A 43 -4.85 -21.30 -10.88
N SER A 44 -4.15 -20.79 -9.86
CA SER A 44 -3.04 -21.51 -9.22
C SER A 44 -3.48 -22.93 -8.85
N GLU A 45 -2.74 -23.94 -9.30
CA GLU A 45 -2.98 -25.33 -8.91
C GLU A 45 -2.34 -25.66 -7.55
N GLN A 46 -1.44 -24.80 -7.07
CA GLN A 46 -0.65 -25.04 -5.86
C GLN A 46 -1.34 -24.48 -4.61
N SER A 47 -1.16 -25.19 -3.49
CA SER A 47 -1.68 -24.79 -2.19
C SER A 47 -0.93 -23.59 -1.60
N ASN A 48 -1.56 -22.92 -0.63
CA ASN A 48 -0.94 -21.83 0.13
C ASN A 48 0.35 -22.28 0.85
N ASP A 49 0.38 -23.48 1.42
CA ASP A 49 1.55 -24.03 2.11
C ASP A 49 2.70 -24.33 1.12
N GLU A 50 2.37 -24.75 -0.10
CA GLU A 50 3.37 -24.97 -1.14
C GLU A 50 4.05 -23.67 -1.57
N GLN A 51 3.25 -22.64 -1.87
CA GLN A 51 3.76 -21.31 -2.18
C GLN A 51 4.54 -20.71 -1.01
N SER A 52 4.08 -20.93 0.23
CA SER A 52 4.80 -20.50 1.43
C SER A 52 6.21 -21.09 1.50
N GLY A 53 6.33 -22.40 1.32
CA GLY A 53 7.64 -23.05 1.28
C GLY A 53 8.52 -22.60 0.10
N ALA A 54 7.92 -22.21 -1.03
CA ALA A 54 8.67 -21.69 -2.17
C ALA A 54 9.22 -20.28 -1.91
N LEU A 55 8.37 -19.35 -1.43
CA LEU A 55 8.80 -17.98 -1.13
C LEU A 55 9.80 -17.93 0.03
N GLU A 56 9.65 -18.80 1.03
CA GLU A 56 10.62 -18.95 2.12
C GLU A 56 12.00 -19.36 1.57
N ALA A 57 12.05 -20.35 0.68
CA ALA A 57 13.30 -20.85 0.11
C ALA A 57 13.96 -19.90 -0.88
N LEU A 58 13.18 -19.04 -1.54
CA LEU A 58 13.69 -18.07 -2.51
C LEU A 58 14.49 -16.93 -1.86
N GLU A 59 14.32 -16.67 -0.56
CA GLU A 59 15.03 -15.66 0.27
C GLU A 59 15.82 -14.60 -0.54
N PRO A 60 15.31 -13.36 -0.67
CA PRO A 60 15.98 -12.32 -1.45
C PRO A 60 17.42 -12.01 -1.00
N PRO A 61 18.29 -11.49 -1.89
CA PRO A 61 19.63 -11.07 -1.51
C PRO A 61 19.60 -9.79 -0.65
N LEU A 62 20.47 -9.68 0.36
CA LEU A 62 20.54 -8.51 1.26
C LEU A 62 20.84 -7.17 0.56
N GLY A 63 21.41 -7.23 -0.64
CA GLY A 63 21.70 -6.06 -1.47
C GLY A 63 20.48 -5.50 -2.21
N LEU A 64 19.30 -6.09 -2.05
CA LEU A 64 18.08 -5.72 -2.75
C LEU A 64 17.61 -4.31 -2.39
N GLU A 65 17.13 -3.58 -3.39
CA GLU A 65 16.59 -2.23 -3.28
C GLU A 65 15.08 -2.19 -3.48
N CYS A 66 14.57 -3.02 -4.41
CA CYS A 66 13.16 -3.10 -4.76
C CYS A 66 12.69 -4.56 -4.75
N LEU A 67 11.58 -4.84 -4.07
CA LEU A 67 10.91 -6.13 -4.06
C LEU A 67 9.46 -5.99 -4.51
N GLU A 68 9.04 -6.82 -5.46
CA GLU A 68 7.65 -6.97 -5.85
C GLU A 68 7.19 -8.42 -5.65
N ILE A 69 6.02 -8.59 -5.02
CA ILE A 69 5.36 -9.89 -4.87
C ILE A 69 3.94 -9.79 -5.39
N GLY A 70 3.62 -10.62 -6.37
CA GLY A 70 2.34 -10.66 -7.07
C GLY A 70 1.65 -12.02 -6.98
N ASP A 71 0.32 -12.02 -6.89
CA ASP A 71 -0.54 -13.21 -7.00
C ASP A 71 -0.26 -14.30 -5.95
N TYR A 72 0.28 -13.91 -4.80
CA TYR A 72 0.75 -14.83 -3.78
C TYR A 72 -0.36 -15.19 -2.78
N ILE A 73 -0.65 -16.48 -2.64
CA ILE A 73 -1.68 -16.99 -1.72
C ILE A 73 -1.11 -17.65 -0.46
N GLY A 74 0.21 -17.61 -0.26
CA GLY A 74 0.88 -18.15 0.91
C GLY A 74 1.02 -17.15 2.06
N LYS A 75 1.57 -17.63 3.18
CA LYS A 75 1.84 -16.83 4.38
C LYS A 75 3.08 -15.96 4.18
N MET A 76 3.19 -14.89 4.97
CA MET A 76 4.37 -14.04 4.95
C MET A 76 5.63 -14.84 5.37
N PRO A 77 6.73 -14.80 4.59
CA PRO A 77 7.92 -15.63 4.83
C PRO A 77 8.78 -15.06 5.95
N VAL A 78 9.46 -15.88 6.75
CA VAL A 78 10.17 -15.43 7.97
C VAL A 78 11.24 -14.37 7.69
N TRP A 79 11.89 -14.44 6.52
CA TRP A 79 12.92 -13.48 6.13
C TRP A 79 12.41 -12.03 6.03
N HIS A 80 11.10 -11.75 5.95
CA HIS A 80 10.59 -10.37 5.97
C HIS A 80 10.94 -9.61 7.26
N LEU A 81 11.19 -10.34 8.36
CA LEU A 81 11.63 -9.79 9.65
C LEU A 81 13.13 -9.49 9.69
N ASN A 82 13.87 -9.80 8.63
CA ASN A 82 15.31 -9.60 8.62
C ASN A 82 15.65 -8.11 8.53
N THR A 83 16.12 -7.55 9.62
CA THR A 83 16.55 -6.15 9.73
C THR A 83 17.81 -5.81 8.90
N GLU A 84 18.48 -6.80 8.32
CA GLU A 84 19.68 -6.60 7.49
C GLU A 84 19.37 -6.08 6.07
N TYR A 85 18.10 -6.05 5.65
CA TYR A 85 17.64 -5.45 4.39
C TYR A 85 17.75 -3.91 4.38
N THR A 86 18.91 -3.38 4.71
CA THR A 86 19.20 -1.94 4.88
C THR A 86 19.07 -1.13 3.60
N LYS A 87 19.10 -1.79 2.43
CA LYS A 87 18.95 -1.15 1.12
C LYS A 87 17.53 -1.21 0.55
N LEU A 88 16.67 -2.07 1.10
CA LEU A 88 15.32 -2.29 0.58
C LEU A 88 14.44 -1.07 0.87
N HIS A 89 14.30 -0.19 -0.12
CA HIS A 89 13.56 1.07 0.03
C HIS A 89 12.20 1.04 -0.68
N SER A 90 11.96 0.05 -1.55
CA SER A 90 10.67 -0.11 -2.25
C SER A 90 10.10 -1.52 -2.11
N LEU A 91 8.83 -1.61 -1.70
CA LEU A 91 8.07 -2.85 -1.61
C LEU A 91 6.72 -2.67 -2.33
N LYS A 92 6.46 -3.54 -3.31
CA LYS A 92 5.16 -3.65 -3.98
C LYS A 92 4.54 -5.02 -3.69
N LEU A 93 3.29 -5.01 -3.26
CA LEU A 93 2.49 -6.20 -3.01
C LEU A 93 1.22 -6.12 -3.84
N GLU A 94 0.94 -7.16 -4.61
CA GLU A 94 -0.22 -7.21 -5.49
C GLU A 94 -0.89 -8.57 -5.31
N ARG A 95 -2.17 -8.61 -4.91
CA ARG A 95 -2.91 -9.86 -4.73
C ARG A 95 -2.24 -10.82 -3.73
N CYS A 96 -1.78 -10.30 -2.58
CA CYS A 96 -1.23 -11.10 -1.48
C CYS A 96 -2.33 -11.44 -0.44
N HIS A 97 -2.83 -12.66 -0.46
CA HIS A 97 -4.13 -12.98 0.15
C HIS A 97 -4.11 -13.28 1.65
N LEU A 98 -2.98 -13.69 2.21
CA LEU A 98 -2.87 -14.11 3.62
C LEU A 98 -1.99 -13.16 4.47
N TRP A 99 -1.65 -11.99 3.95
CA TRP A 99 -0.75 -11.06 4.62
C TRP A 99 -1.56 -10.11 5.49
N GLU A 100 -1.71 -10.46 6.78
CA GLU A 100 -2.54 -9.71 7.72
C GLU A 100 -1.88 -8.43 8.22
N LYS A 101 -0.57 -8.46 8.44
CA LYS A 101 0.19 -7.34 9.02
C LYS A 101 1.48 -7.11 8.27
N LEU A 102 1.80 -5.85 7.99
CA LEU A 102 3.10 -5.45 7.43
C LEU A 102 3.97 -4.83 8.51
N ILE A 103 5.01 -5.55 8.96
CA ILE A 103 5.89 -5.14 10.06
C ILE A 103 7.31 -4.78 9.56
N SER A 104 7.73 -3.57 9.95
CA SER A 104 9.09 -3.04 10.18
C SER A 104 10.28 -3.51 9.32
N ILE A 105 10.25 -3.15 8.02
CA ILE A 105 11.47 -2.93 7.23
C ILE A 105 11.85 -1.46 7.39
N THR A 106 12.84 -1.16 8.24
CA THR A 106 13.19 0.21 8.65
C THR A 106 13.74 1.08 7.52
N SER A 107 14.29 0.47 6.48
CA SER A 107 14.84 1.09 5.28
C SER A 107 13.77 1.47 4.24
N LEU A 108 12.54 0.98 4.40
CA LEU A 108 11.47 1.16 3.43
C LEU A 108 11.13 2.65 3.28
N LYS A 109 10.77 3.09 2.07
CA LYS A 109 10.38 4.48 1.78
C LYS A 109 9.19 4.54 0.84
N VAL A 110 9.06 3.55 -0.03
CA VAL A 110 7.97 3.41 -0.99
C VAL A 110 7.24 2.12 -0.65
N LEU A 111 5.93 2.23 -0.43
CA LEU A 111 5.06 1.08 -0.23
C LEU A 111 3.86 1.21 -1.16
N ASN A 112 3.63 0.17 -1.96
CA ASN A 112 2.46 0.04 -2.81
C ASN A 112 1.79 -1.32 -2.52
N VAL A 113 0.57 -1.29 -2.00
CA VAL A 113 -0.20 -2.50 -1.68
C VAL A 113 -1.51 -2.46 -2.45
N ILE A 114 -1.74 -3.47 -3.27
CA ILE A 114 -2.93 -3.56 -4.13
C ILE A 114 -3.58 -4.92 -3.92
N ASN A 115 -4.88 -4.92 -3.60
CA ASN A 115 -5.69 -6.13 -3.49
C ASN A 115 -5.10 -7.14 -2.49
N CYS A 116 -4.84 -6.69 -1.26
CA CYS A 116 -4.40 -7.54 -0.15
C CYS A 116 -5.57 -7.68 0.84
N PRO A 117 -6.52 -8.59 0.62
CA PRO A 117 -7.80 -8.60 1.32
C PRO A 117 -7.69 -8.91 2.80
N ALA A 118 -6.65 -9.64 3.24
CA ALA A 118 -6.43 -9.95 4.65
C ALA A 118 -5.65 -8.86 5.40
N LEU A 119 -5.04 -7.90 4.70
CA LEU A 119 -4.21 -6.87 5.33
C LEU A 119 -5.08 -5.98 6.21
N CYS A 120 -4.94 -6.11 7.52
CA CYS A 120 -5.68 -5.34 8.50
C CYS A 120 -4.87 -4.22 9.15
N GLU A 121 -3.54 -4.32 9.12
CA GLU A 121 -2.65 -3.40 9.83
C GLU A 121 -1.33 -3.18 9.07
N ILE A 122 -0.92 -1.92 8.97
CA ILE A 122 0.44 -1.55 8.58
C ILE A 122 1.10 -0.98 9.83
N ASP A 123 2.08 -1.68 10.41
CA ASP A 123 2.74 -1.32 11.68
C ASP A 123 4.20 -0.89 11.44
N SER A 124 4.39 -0.06 10.42
CA SER A 124 5.73 0.33 9.98
C SER A 124 6.05 1.75 10.46
N THR A 125 7.24 1.96 11.03
CA THR A 125 7.82 3.30 11.32
C THR A 125 8.78 3.87 10.26
N PRO A 126 8.84 3.40 8.99
CA PRO A 126 9.73 3.97 8.02
C PRO A 126 9.30 5.39 7.68
N ALA A 127 10.27 6.14 7.19
CA ALA A 127 10.05 7.42 6.56
C ALA A 127 9.40 7.22 5.18
N PHE A 128 8.19 6.65 5.13
CA PHE A 128 7.42 6.53 3.88
C PHE A 128 7.33 7.90 3.24
N GLU A 129 7.64 8.00 1.95
CA GLU A 129 7.52 9.24 1.19
C GLU A 129 6.27 9.19 0.31
N PRO A 130 6.13 8.19 -0.60
CA PRO A 130 4.84 7.79 -1.13
C PRO A 130 4.31 6.50 -0.49
N LEU A 131 3.01 6.49 -0.19
CA LEU A 131 2.26 5.30 0.23
C LEU A 131 1.01 5.16 -0.65
N LYS A 132 0.88 4.02 -1.34
CA LYS A 132 -0.32 3.64 -2.07
C LYS A 132 -0.94 2.40 -1.43
N VAL A 133 -2.25 2.45 -1.13
CA VAL A 133 -3.02 1.30 -0.68
C VAL A 133 -4.35 1.23 -1.42
N GLU A 134 -4.56 0.16 -2.17
CA GLU A 134 -5.74 -0.02 -3.01
C GLU A 134 -6.35 -1.41 -2.75
N GLU A 135 -7.69 -1.50 -2.71
CA GLU A 135 -8.43 -2.76 -2.58
C GLU A 135 -8.04 -3.61 -1.34
N CYS A 136 -7.64 -2.96 -0.25
CA CYS A 136 -7.32 -3.60 1.02
C CYS A 136 -8.53 -3.51 1.97
N CYS A 137 -9.55 -4.32 1.71
CA CYS A 137 -10.86 -4.20 2.37
C CYS A 137 -10.83 -4.40 3.90
N SER A 138 -9.87 -5.17 4.43
CA SER A 138 -9.72 -5.38 5.87
C SER A 138 -8.83 -4.35 6.55
N LEU A 139 -8.21 -3.40 5.83
CA LEU A 139 -7.31 -2.43 6.42
C LEU A 139 -8.09 -1.51 7.36
N GLU A 140 -7.83 -1.62 8.65
CA GLU A 140 -8.50 -0.82 9.67
C GLU A 140 -7.64 0.36 10.11
N GLN A 141 -6.31 0.19 10.15
CA GLN A 141 -5.41 1.13 10.79
C GLN A 141 -4.08 1.27 10.05
N PHE A 142 -3.62 2.52 9.99
CA PHE A 142 -2.25 2.89 9.66
C PHE A 142 -1.46 3.22 10.94
N PRO A 143 -0.12 3.30 10.90
CA PRO A 143 0.67 3.84 11.99
C PRO A 143 0.23 5.26 12.34
N HIS A 144 0.07 5.58 13.63
CA HIS A 144 -0.36 6.92 14.08
C HIS A 144 0.57 8.07 13.62
N HIS A 145 1.86 7.79 13.41
CA HIS A 145 2.88 8.78 13.10
C HIS A 145 3.59 8.45 11.80
N MET A 146 3.41 9.29 10.77
CA MET A 146 4.13 9.19 9.51
C MET A 146 4.78 10.54 9.15
N PRO A 147 5.90 10.92 9.80
CA PRO A 147 6.45 12.26 9.69
C PRO A 147 7.03 12.61 8.31
N ALA A 148 7.41 11.60 7.51
CA ALA A 148 8.02 11.79 6.20
C ALA A 148 7.04 11.65 5.02
N LEU A 149 5.79 11.28 5.29
CA LEU A 149 4.79 10.99 4.26
C LEU A 149 4.47 12.26 3.47
N LYS A 150 4.74 12.23 2.17
CA LYS A 150 4.52 13.35 1.23
C LYS A 150 3.32 13.13 0.33
N TRP A 151 3.07 11.88 -0.04
CA TRP A 151 1.97 11.49 -0.93
C TRP A 151 1.28 10.23 -0.39
N LEU A 152 -0.05 10.29 -0.31
CA LEU A 152 -0.89 9.19 0.14
C LEU A 152 -2.03 8.99 -0.87
N ASP A 153 -2.16 7.77 -1.37
CA ASP A 153 -3.26 7.33 -2.23
C ASP A 153 -3.92 6.12 -1.58
N VAL A 154 -5.20 6.27 -1.22
CA VAL A 154 -5.99 5.21 -0.61
C VAL A 154 -7.26 5.01 -1.40
N ALA A 155 -7.47 3.79 -1.89
CA ALA A 155 -8.59 3.44 -2.74
C ALA A 155 -9.26 2.14 -2.29
N LEU A 156 -10.59 2.07 -2.31
CA LEU A 156 -11.37 0.86 -2.04
C LEU A 156 -11.03 0.18 -0.69
N CYS A 157 -10.67 0.96 0.33
CA CYS A 157 -10.39 0.46 1.68
C CYS A 157 -11.60 0.69 2.59
N GLY A 158 -12.58 -0.22 2.53
CA GLY A 158 -13.90 -0.04 3.16
C GLY A 158 -13.90 -0.05 4.70
N SER A 159 -12.98 -0.78 5.34
CA SER A 159 -12.87 -0.84 6.82
C SER A 159 -12.01 0.27 7.43
N LEU A 160 -11.38 1.10 6.60
CA LEU A 160 -10.46 2.12 7.07
C LEU A 160 -11.24 3.30 7.66
N GLU A 161 -11.24 3.43 8.98
CA GLU A 161 -12.02 4.47 9.65
C GLU A 161 -11.32 5.82 9.73
N GLN A 162 -9.98 5.83 9.78
CA GLN A 162 -9.17 7.02 10.00
C GLN A 162 -7.83 6.96 9.27
N LEU A 163 -7.31 8.12 8.87
CA LEU A 163 -5.94 8.29 8.38
C LEU A 163 -4.98 8.61 9.55
N PRO A 164 -3.65 8.46 9.41
CA PRO A 164 -2.65 8.68 10.47
C PRO A 164 -2.66 10.07 11.17
N ASP A 165 -2.93 10.20 12.46
CA ASP A 165 -3.10 11.51 13.12
C ASP A 165 -2.01 12.55 12.84
N HIS A 166 -0.75 12.12 12.72
CA HIS A 166 0.40 13.01 12.57
C HIS A 166 1.15 12.79 11.24
N ARG A 167 0.91 13.69 10.26
CA ARG A 167 1.49 13.69 8.89
C ARG A 167 1.95 15.09 8.46
N PRO A 168 2.93 15.72 9.14
CA PRO A 168 3.31 17.12 8.93
C PRO A 168 3.90 17.42 7.55
N ALA A 169 4.37 16.41 6.81
CA ALA A 169 4.98 16.56 5.50
C ALA A 169 4.04 16.24 4.32
N LEU A 170 2.77 15.87 4.59
CA LEU A 170 1.84 15.40 3.56
C LEU A 170 1.45 16.57 2.65
N LYS A 171 1.80 16.46 1.37
CA LYS A 171 1.54 17.48 0.34
C LYS A 171 0.40 17.11 -0.58
N SER A 172 0.13 15.82 -0.77
CA SER A 172 -0.89 15.33 -1.69
C SER A 172 -1.60 14.12 -1.10
N LEU A 173 -2.93 14.16 -1.16
CA LEU A 173 -3.81 13.09 -0.69
C LEU A 173 -4.85 12.78 -1.76
N MET A 174 -4.97 11.50 -2.12
CA MET A 174 -6.04 10.96 -2.95
C MET A 174 -6.80 9.91 -2.13
N VAL A 175 -8.13 10.05 -2.07
CA VAL A 175 -9.03 9.12 -1.39
C VAL A 175 -10.15 8.74 -2.34
N TRP A 176 -10.30 7.44 -2.61
CA TRP A 176 -11.31 6.94 -3.55
C TRP A 176 -12.09 5.77 -2.96
N ALA A 177 -13.42 5.86 -2.87
CA ALA A 177 -14.27 4.75 -2.44
C ALA A 177 -13.88 4.14 -1.07
N CYS A 178 -13.58 4.99 -0.10
CA CYS A 178 -13.25 4.61 1.28
C CYS A 178 -14.40 4.96 2.23
N ASP A 179 -15.45 4.14 2.24
CA ASP A 179 -16.67 4.41 3.01
C ASP A 179 -16.52 4.22 4.54
N GLY A 180 -15.39 3.71 5.01
CA GLY A 180 -15.07 3.71 6.44
C GLY A 180 -14.67 5.11 6.95
N LEU A 181 -14.09 5.96 6.09
CA LEU A 181 -13.53 7.25 6.46
C LEU A 181 -14.66 8.25 6.75
N LYS A 182 -14.68 8.78 7.97
CA LYS A 182 -15.71 9.73 8.43
C LYS A 182 -15.29 11.19 8.33
N ALA A 183 -13.98 11.45 8.37
CA ALA A 183 -13.44 12.81 8.35
C ALA A 183 -12.01 12.83 7.80
N LEU A 184 -11.65 13.94 7.15
CA LEU A 184 -10.27 14.26 6.78
C LEU A 184 -9.91 15.61 7.38
N VAL A 185 -9.04 15.60 8.39
CA VAL A 185 -8.75 16.76 9.24
C VAL A 185 -7.25 16.87 9.51
N ASN A 186 -6.83 18.07 9.94
CA ASN A 186 -5.50 18.35 10.46
C ASN A 186 -4.36 18.00 9.48
N MET A 187 -4.35 18.68 8.33
CA MET A 187 -3.32 18.48 7.31
C MET A 187 -2.72 19.84 6.88
N PRO A 188 -1.90 20.47 7.75
CA PRO A 188 -1.49 21.87 7.58
C PRO A 188 -0.54 22.09 6.39
N ALA A 189 0.13 21.05 5.89
CA ALA A 189 1.05 21.12 4.74
C ALA A 189 0.44 20.62 3.42
N LEU A 190 -0.82 20.18 3.43
CA LEU A 190 -1.48 19.59 2.26
C LEU A 190 -1.69 20.66 1.19
N GLU A 191 -1.20 20.41 -0.01
CA GLU A 191 -1.28 21.33 -1.15
C GLU A 191 -2.34 20.86 -2.17
N SER A 192 -2.59 19.54 -2.26
CA SER A 192 -3.56 18.92 -3.18
C SER A 192 -4.39 17.85 -2.49
N LEU A 193 -5.71 17.89 -2.66
CA LEU A 193 -6.66 16.90 -2.16
C LEU A 193 -7.63 16.48 -3.26
N GLU A 194 -7.72 15.18 -3.52
CA GLU A 194 -8.77 14.56 -4.33
C GLU A 194 -9.55 13.55 -3.48
N VAL A 195 -10.87 13.74 -3.40
CA VAL A 195 -11.79 12.84 -2.70
C VAL A 195 -12.90 12.44 -3.66
N SER A 196 -13.15 11.15 -3.80
CA SER A 196 -14.14 10.66 -4.76
C SER A 196 -14.86 9.41 -4.27
N TYR A 197 -16.18 9.34 -4.45
CA TYR A 197 -17.00 8.19 -4.02
C TYR A 197 -16.89 7.90 -2.51
N CYS A 198 -16.81 8.91 -1.65
CA CYS A 198 -16.67 8.75 -0.20
C CYS A 198 -17.93 9.25 0.51
N ASP A 199 -18.91 8.37 0.70
CA ASP A 199 -20.24 8.77 1.20
C ASP A 199 -20.33 8.85 2.73
N CYS A 200 -19.24 8.60 3.46
CA CYS A 200 -19.18 8.76 4.91
C CYS A 200 -18.46 10.03 5.38
N ILE A 201 -17.80 10.75 4.47
CA ILE A 201 -17.09 11.99 4.81
C ILE A 201 -18.10 13.12 4.87
N GLU A 202 -18.33 13.66 6.08
CA GLU A 202 -19.28 14.77 6.27
C GLU A 202 -18.61 16.15 6.23
N HIS A 203 -17.33 16.22 6.59
CA HIS A 203 -16.61 17.48 6.78
C HIS A 203 -15.17 17.41 6.28
N LEU A 204 -14.73 18.49 5.61
CA LEU A 204 -13.33 18.76 5.28
C LEU A 204 -12.95 20.12 5.88
N HIS A 205 -11.99 20.13 6.81
CA HIS A 205 -11.53 21.35 7.50
C HIS A 205 -10.04 21.26 7.87
N ASP A 206 -9.47 22.39 8.31
CA ASP A 206 -8.09 22.53 8.79
C ASP A 206 -7.01 22.17 7.73
N MET A 207 -7.08 22.81 6.56
CA MET A 207 -6.13 22.60 5.46
C MET A 207 -5.57 23.93 4.94
N ALA A 208 -4.83 24.64 5.80
CA ALA A 208 -4.38 26.01 5.57
C ALA A 208 -3.51 26.22 4.32
N ALA A 209 -2.77 25.18 3.89
CA ALA A 209 -1.89 25.23 2.72
C ALA A 209 -2.53 24.70 1.43
N LEU A 210 -3.80 24.28 1.47
CA LEU A 210 -4.45 23.60 0.36
C LEU A 210 -4.65 24.56 -0.81
N LYS A 211 -4.11 24.20 -1.98
CA LYS A 211 -4.19 24.99 -3.22
C LYS A 211 -5.19 24.40 -4.20
N SER A 212 -5.31 23.08 -4.25
CA SER A 212 -6.21 22.36 -5.16
C SER A 212 -7.09 21.38 -4.40
N LEU A 213 -8.40 21.52 -4.56
CA LEU A 213 -9.41 20.60 -4.03
C LEU A 213 -10.29 20.08 -5.16
N MET A 214 -10.39 18.75 -5.27
CA MET A 214 -11.30 18.07 -6.16
C MET A 214 -12.17 17.10 -5.34
N VAL A 215 -13.49 17.27 -5.41
CA VAL A 215 -14.45 16.39 -4.75
C VAL A 215 -15.46 15.89 -5.78
N ARG A 216 -15.64 14.57 -5.88
CA ARG A 216 -16.65 13.98 -6.76
C ARG A 216 -17.50 12.95 -6.03
N LYS A 217 -18.82 12.96 -6.21
CA LYS A 217 -19.71 11.89 -5.68
C LYS A 217 -19.48 11.61 -4.19
N CYS A 218 -19.61 12.65 -3.37
CA CYS A 218 -19.50 12.55 -1.91
C CYS A 218 -20.79 13.09 -1.32
N ASP A 219 -21.84 12.27 -1.30
CA ASP A 219 -23.22 12.75 -1.12
C ASP A 219 -23.53 13.19 0.31
N ARG A 220 -22.68 12.86 1.29
CA ARG A 220 -22.82 13.32 2.69
C ARG A 220 -21.94 14.50 3.05
N LEU A 221 -21.09 14.97 2.13
CA LEU A 221 -20.23 16.11 2.40
C LEU A 221 -21.07 17.38 2.49
N LYS A 222 -21.11 18.01 3.67
CA LYS A 222 -21.96 19.18 3.95
C LYS A 222 -21.22 20.49 3.86
N THR A 223 -19.96 20.52 4.30
CA THR A 223 -19.22 21.77 4.51
C THR A 223 -17.75 21.65 4.13
N LEU A 224 -17.24 22.70 3.48
CA LEU A 224 -15.81 22.95 3.28
C LEU A 224 -15.41 24.20 4.08
N ALA A 225 -14.43 24.08 4.98
CA ALA A 225 -13.99 25.20 5.83
C ALA A 225 -12.46 25.30 5.93
N ASP A 226 -11.97 26.50 6.26
CA ASP A 226 -10.57 26.77 6.62
C ASP A 226 -9.50 26.36 5.58
N MET A 227 -9.66 26.91 4.36
CA MET A 227 -8.74 26.72 3.22
C MET A 227 -8.35 28.07 2.58
N PRO A 228 -7.67 28.99 3.31
CA PRO A 228 -7.36 30.35 2.84
C PRO A 228 -6.41 30.42 1.62
N ALA A 229 -5.68 29.34 1.33
CA ALA A 229 -4.74 29.26 0.20
C ALA A 229 -5.35 28.62 -1.06
N LEU A 230 -6.66 28.35 -1.08
CA LEU A 230 -7.29 27.59 -2.16
C LEU A 230 -7.31 28.40 -3.47
N GLU A 231 -6.71 27.84 -4.52
CA GLU A 231 -6.58 28.44 -5.85
C GLU A 231 -7.51 27.75 -6.86
N SER A 232 -7.78 26.46 -6.67
CA SER A 232 -8.62 25.64 -7.55
C SER A 232 -9.59 24.78 -6.74
N LEU A 233 -10.87 24.85 -7.09
CA LEU A 233 -11.95 24.05 -6.50
C LEU A 233 -12.80 23.43 -7.61
N GLU A 234 -12.88 22.10 -7.61
CA GLU A 234 -13.77 21.32 -8.47
C GLU A 234 -14.67 20.45 -7.59
N VAL A 235 -15.99 20.62 -7.73
CA VAL A 235 -16.98 19.80 -7.03
C VAL A 235 -17.97 19.26 -8.06
N GLU A 236 -18.11 17.95 -8.14
CA GLU A 236 -19.03 17.28 -9.05
C GLU A 236 -19.92 16.28 -8.29
N PHE A 237 -21.22 16.29 -8.56
CA PHE A 237 -22.17 15.32 -8.00
C PHE A 237 -22.09 15.21 -6.46
N CYS A 238 -22.10 16.34 -5.74
CA CYS A 238 -22.11 16.35 -4.26
C CYS A 238 -23.37 17.08 -3.78
N ASP A 239 -24.48 16.36 -3.71
CA ASP A 239 -25.82 16.97 -3.61
C ASP A 239 -26.11 17.62 -2.24
N SER A 240 -25.37 17.25 -1.19
CA SER A 240 -25.54 17.81 0.18
C SER A 240 -24.61 18.98 0.50
N LEU A 241 -23.74 19.39 -0.42
CA LEU A 241 -22.78 20.45 -0.15
C LEU A 241 -23.47 21.82 -0.21
N GLU A 242 -23.47 22.55 0.92
CA GLU A 242 -24.07 23.89 1.07
C GLU A 242 -23.08 25.03 0.81
#